data_AF-A0A936YWL9-F1
#
_entry.id   AF-A0A936YWL9-F1
#
_cell.length_a   1.000
_cell.length_b   1.000
_cell.length_c   1.000
_cell.angle_alpha   90.00
_cell.angle_beta   90.00
_cell.angle_gamma   90.00
#
_symmetry.space_group_name_H-M   'P 1'
#
loop_
_entity.id
_entity.type
_entity.pdbx_description
1 polymer ?
#
loop_
_entity_poly.entity_id
_entity_poly.type
_entity_poly.pdbx_seq_one_letter_code
_entity_poly.pdbx_strand_id
1 'polypeptide(L)'
;MRIEPHDQLFLPLNKRVVVQYAAGGDGARELHLYCGPKEVIFDEPELFGFGETLAKHASFIAGSSVQWTVGYDWPRVRELLEALVAEGVLVQGTEADESVAGGPEGKDQPSPLPVAQSERARTWDECEAITRELTGRALEPGWLELVVPVFRVAHIALDTDGRQVGEANVFPRPLRLDVPTRWRTCIYPGSRYLDDKPMNVSALKAMRAHWAPAMAALLQVRDAYLKRFPAARAGMTLGDVERLSTLVLAVATYPLVKNDGRVENGKLHPVLSAMFRVTDGLRMTTHQMLFVPVAEATMSPDTRVSVADIHAYAERNYSFHSTQGVCAGPTAMVDQFLRVLVEGGDREQFANAELAEPVKQALADMEPAIDYGLLGLQNFAVIFSLWPIMTRTYARMAQVVHDWIGPRTATLDQIDTYLRDKAEILRNETFHATEEWRANRERVYADIYAQCAAGLGDPVRQSLPERVSGRLGEQHRAPSEALRKVLQRRCSGEDGGDAGSVDLLVDTLMHCFARTQQTLCLASETQGRINTLLGREQPSRPFSATDVDIHVLLQGDEARRLPHLLDELERLLGVRVTITRERLEIHDGIQA
;
A
#
# COMPACT_ATOMS: atom_id res chain seq x y z
N MET A 1 38.25 -10.16 -18.70
CA MET A 1 39.30 -10.91 -17.97
C MET A 1 39.14 -12.36 -18.34
N ARG A 2 40.23 -13.10 -18.61
CA ARG A 2 40.11 -14.48 -19.11
C ARG A 2 40.03 -15.46 -17.94
N ILE A 3 38.96 -16.26 -17.88
CA ILE A 3 38.76 -17.26 -16.81
C ILE A 3 39.33 -18.61 -17.26
N GLU A 4 40.11 -19.25 -16.41
CA GLU A 4 40.71 -20.57 -16.60
C GLU A 4 39.98 -21.63 -15.74
N PRO A 5 39.97 -22.93 -16.14
CA PRO A 5 39.16 -23.96 -15.47
C PRO A 5 39.44 -24.17 -13.98
N HIS A 6 40.62 -23.79 -13.51
CA HIS A 6 41.07 -23.96 -12.12
C HIS A 6 40.87 -22.69 -11.28
N ASP A 7 40.35 -21.61 -11.88
CA ASP A 7 40.07 -20.38 -11.16
C ASP A 7 38.95 -20.61 -10.13
N GLN A 8 39.14 -20.03 -8.95
CA GLN A 8 38.12 -19.98 -7.92
C GLN A 8 37.27 -18.72 -8.14
N LEU A 9 35.96 -18.92 -8.27
CA LEU A 9 34.97 -17.85 -8.40
C LEU A 9 34.09 -17.80 -7.16
N PHE A 10 33.66 -16.60 -6.81
CA PHE A 10 32.78 -16.33 -5.69
C PHE A 10 31.55 -15.57 -6.16
N LEU A 11 30.42 -15.88 -5.54
CA LEU A 11 29.18 -15.11 -5.66
C LEU A 11 29.01 -14.31 -4.35
N PRO A 12 29.43 -13.03 -4.32
CA PRO A 12 29.32 -12.22 -3.11
C PRO A 12 27.88 -12.17 -2.62
N LEU A 13 27.69 -12.25 -1.30
CA LEU A 13 26.37 -12.24 -0.68
C LEU A 13 25.43 -13.32 -1.27
N ASN A 14 25.92 -14.53 -1.57
CA ASN A 14 25.12 -15.58 -2.24
C ASN A 14 23.76 -15.86 -1.57
N LYS A 15 23.67 -15.75 -0.24
CA LYS A 15 22.40 -15.91 0.51
C LYS A 15 21.37 -14.81 0.25
N ARG A 16 21.76 -13.72 -0.42
CA ARG A 16 20.87 -12.64 -0.89
C ARG A 16 20.20 -12.98 -2.22
N VAL A 17 20.75 -13.93 -2.97
CA VAL A 17 20.27 -14.28 -4.30
C VAL A 17 18.90 -14.94 -4.21
N VAL A 18 17.94 -14.40 -4.95
CA VAL A 18 16.59 -14.95 -5.10
C VAL A 18 16.49 -15.57 -6.49
N VAL A 19 16.10 -16.84 -6.55
CA VAL A 19 15.97 -17.61 -7.78
C VAL A 19 14.50 -17.79 -8.10
N GLN A 20 14.08 -17.48 -9.32
CA GLN A 20 12.68 -17.59 -9.72
C GLN A 20 12.50 -17.94 -11.19
N TYR A 21 11.45 -18.69 -11.48
CA TYR A 21 10.99 -18.89 -12.86
C TYR A 21 9.94 -17.85 -13.23
N ALA A 22 10.05 -17.29 -14.43
CA ALA A 22 9.08 -16.38 -15.02
C ALA A 22 8.70 -16.83 -16.43
N ALA A 23 7.70 -16.18 -17.01
CA ALA A 23 7.39 -16.31 -18.43
C ALA A 23 7.98 -15.11 -19.17
N GLY A 24 8.79 -15.37 -20.19
CA GLY A 24 9.38 -14.38 -21.08
C GLY A 24 8.35 -13.70 -21.98
N GLY A 25 8.79 -12.72 -22.76
CA GLY A 25 7.91 -11.91 -23.62
C GLY A 25 7.16 -12.69 -24.70
N ASP A 26 7.66 -13.88 -25.08
CA ASP A 26 7.04 -14.83 -26.00
C ASP A 26 6.25 -15.95 -25.30
N GLY A 27 6.20 -15.92 -23.97
CA GLY A 27 5.59 -16.95 -23.12
C GLY A 27 6.50 -18.15 -22.83
N ALA A 28 7.75 -18.16 -23.31
CA ALA A 28 8.73 -19.17 -22.93
C ALA A 28 9.07 -19.06 -21.45
N ARG A 29 9.57 -20.15 -20.86
CA ARG A 29 10.00 -20.13 -19.46
C ARG A 29 11.39 -19.48 -19.38
N GLU A 30 11.61 -18.63 -18.41
CA GLU A 30 12.90 -17.99 -18.10
C GLU A 30 13.27 -18.26 -16.63
N LEU A 31 14.56 -18.30 -16.30
CA LEU A 31 15.08 -18.36 -14.94
C LEU A 31 15.77 -17.03 -14.59
N HIS A 32 15.30 -16.39 -13.53
CA HIS A 32 15.79 -15.10 -13.05
C HIS A 32 16.55 -15.28 -11.75
N LEU A 33 17.73 -14.67 -11.67
CA LEU A 33 18.53 -14.53 -10.45
C LEU A 33 18.60 -13.06 -10.08
N TYR A 34 18.00 -12.70 -8.94
CA TYR A 34 18.07 -11.35 -8.37
C TYR A 34 19.27 -11.26 -7.42
N CYS A 35 20.35 -10.63 -7.88
CA CYS A 35 21.64 -10.50 -7.20
C CYS A 35 21.84 -9.07 -6.69
N GLY A 36 21.09 -8.68 -5.65
CA GLY A 36 21.07 -7.29 -5.19
C GLY A 36 20.45 -6.40 -6.28
N PRO A 37 21.08 -5.28 -6.70
CA PRO A 37 20.50 -4.40 -7.73
C PRO A 37 20.56 -4.97 -9.15
N LYS A 38 21.18 -6.15 -9.35
CA LYS A 38 21.36 -6.78 -10.66
C LYS A 38 20.38 -7.94 -10.83
N GLU A 39 19.88 -8.09 -12.04
CA GLU A 39 19.06 -9.23 -12.46
C GLU A 39 19.81 -9.97 -13.57
N VAL A 40 19.93 -11.29 -13.42
CA VAL A 40 20.49 -12.19 -14.44
C VAL A 40 19.36 -13.07 -14.94
N ILE A 41 19.11 -13.03 -16.26
CA ILE A 41 18.05 -13.78 -16.90
C ILE A 41 18.69 -14.88 -17.75
N PHE A 42 18.25 -16.12 -17.53
CA PHE A 42 18.53 -17.25 -18.40
C PHE A 42 17.25 -17.57 -19.18
N ASP A 43 17.31 -17.41 -20.49
CA ASP A 43 16.24 -17.71 -21.45
C ASP A 43 16.44 -19.08 -22.14
N GLU A 44 17.63 -19.66 -22.02
CA GLU A 44 17.97 -21.01 -22.50
C GLU A 44 17.67 -22.07 -21.40
N PRO A 45 16.70 -23.00 -21.57
CA PRO A 45 16.36 -24.01 -20.57
C PRO A 45 17.52 -24.90 -20.13
N GLU A 46 18.49 -25.12 -21.01
CA GLU A 46 19.73 -25.86 -20.78
C GLU A 46 20.63 -25.21 -19.71
N LEU A 47 20.46 -23.90 -19.47
CA LEU A 47 21.19 -23.12 -18.47
C LEU A 47 20.43 -22.99 -17.14
N PHE A 48 19.20 -23.47 -17.02
CA PHE A 48 18.44 -23.34 -15.76
C PHE A 48 19.12 -24.07 -14.60
N GLY A 49 19.62 -25.29 -14.86
CA GLY A 49 20.40 -26.04 -13.89
C GLY A 49 21.66 -25.29 -13.42
N PHE A 50 22.29 -24.53 -14.33
CA PHE A 50 23.43 -23.69 -14.02
C PHE A 50 23.03 -22.54 -13.09
N GLY A 51 22.00 -21.77 -13.42
CA GLY A 51 21.54 -20.66 -12.58
C GLY A 51 21.09 -21.12 -11.19
N GLU A 52 20.32 -22.21 -11.10
CA GLU A 52 19.89 -22.79 -9.82
C GLU A 52 21.08 -23.26 -8.97
N THR A 53 22.11 -23.83 -9.60
CA THR A 53 23.29 -24.33 -8.90
C THR A 53 24.20 -23.18 -8.48
N LEU A 54 24.34 -22.16 -9.32
CA LEU A 54 25.11 -20.95 -9.03
C LEU A 54 24.64 -20.28 -7.73
N ALA A 55 23.33 -20.07 -7.58
CA ALA A 55 22.75 -19.45 -6.39
C ALA A 55 22.98 -20.24 -5.09
N LYS A 56 23.19 -21.57 -5.19
CA LYS A 56 23.42 -22.45 -4.03
C LYS A 56 24.86 -22.42 -3.50
N HIS A 57 25.81 -21.95 -4.30
CA HIS A 57 27.23 -21.99 -3.96
C HIS A 57 27.78 -20.59 -3.72
N ALA A 58 28.36 -20.36 -2.54
CA ALA A 58 29.06 -19.10 -2.24
C ALA A 58 30.37 -18.98 -3.03
N SER A 59 30.99 -20.12 -3.33
CA SER A 59 32.21 -20.21 -4.11
C SER A 59 32.28 -21.55 -4.85
N PHE A 60 33.00 -21.58 -5.97
CA PHE A 60 33.17 -22.77 -6.80
C PHE A 60 34.39 -22.65 -7.71
N ILE A 61 34.92 -23.81 -8.13
CA ILE A 61 35.95 -23.90 -9.18
C ILE A 61 35.27 -23.73 -10.54
N ALA A 62 35.74 -22.80 -11.36
CA ALA A 62 35.12 -22.41 -12.63
C ALA A 62 34.85 -23.62 -13.54
N GLY A 63 35.83 -24.52 -13.72
CA GLY A 63 35.71 -25.71 -14.56
C GLY A 63 34.67 -26.73 -14.08
N SER A 64 34.29 -26.71 -12.80
CA SER A 64 33.25 -27.62 -12.28
C SER A 64 31.85 -27.25 -12.78
N SER A 65 31.64 -25.99 -13.17
CA SER A 65 30.34 -25.48 -13.62
C SER A 65 29.86 -26.03 -14.97
N VAL A 66 30.75 -26.64 -15.76
CA VAL A 66 30.37 -27.41 -16.97
C VAL A 66 29.36 -28.50 -16.62
N GLN A 67 29.49 -29.12 -15.45
CA GLN A 67 28.58 -30.18 -14.99
C GLN A 67 27.19 -29.67 -14.59
N TRP A 68 26.99 -28.35 -14.50
CA TRP A 68 25.71 -27.76 -14.11
C TRP A 68 24.82 -27.43 -15.31
N THR A 69 25.39 -27.51 -16.50
CA THR A 69 24.70 -27.26 -17.78
C THR A 69 24.34 -28.57 -18.47
N VAL A 70 23.37 -28.51 -19.38
CA VAL A 70 23.07 -29.63 -20.29
C VAL A 70 23.52 -29.23 -21.70
N GLY A 71 24.59 -29.86 -22.20
CA GLY A 71 25.03 -29.68 -23.60
C GLY A 71 26.02 -28.55 -23.86
N TYR A 72 26.53 -27.86 -22.83
CA TYR A 72 27.52 -26.79 -22.98
C TYR A 72 28.91 -27.32 -22.67
N ASP A 73 29.88 -26.90 -23.49
CA ASP A 73 31.29 -27.19 -23.28
C ASP A 73 32.00 -26.03 -22.55
N TRP A 74 33.27 -26.26 -22.17
CA TRP A 74 34.04 -25.27 -21.43
C TRP A 74 34.13 -23.89 -22.11
N PRO A 75 34.42 -23.76 -23.42
CA PRO A 75 34.42 -22.47 -24.11
C PRO A 75 33.16 -21.64 -23.87
N ARG A 76 31.98 -22.25 -24.00
CA ARG A 76 30.71 -21.55 -23.82
C ARG A 76 30.43 -21.21 -22.36
N VAL A 77 30.72 -22.13 -21.43
CA VAL A 77 30.59 -21.87 -19.99
C VAL A 77 31.55 -20.76 -19.54
N ARG A 78 32.77 -20.72 -20.09
CA ARG A 78 33.73 -19.67 -19.81
C ARG A 78 33.20 -18.30 -20.25
N GLU A 79 32.62 -18.17 -21.44
CA GLU A 79 32.02 -16.91 -21.90
C GLU A 79 30.95 -16.40 -20.93
N LEU A 80 30.08 -17.30 -20.45
CA LEU A 80 29.05 -16.98 -19.45
C LEU A 80 29.66 -16.49 -18.13
N LEU A 81 30.66 -17.21 -17.61
CA LEU A 81 31.35 -16.81 -16.38
C LEU A 81 32.09 -15.48 -16.55
N GLU A 82 32.73 -15.25 -17.69
CA GLU A 82 33.42 -13.99 -18.00
C GLU A 82 32.45 -12.81 -18.07
N ALA A 83 31.25 -13.02 -18.61
CA ALA A 83 30.18 -12.02 -18.60
C ALA A 83 29.71 -11.73 -17.17
N LEU A 84 29.48 -12.76 -16.34
CA LEU A 84 29.08 -12.58 -14.95
C LEU A 84 30.15 -11.86 -14.11
N VAL A 85 31.43 -12.10 -14.38
CA VAL A 85 32.53 -11.37 -13.73
C VAL A 85 32.65 -9.94 -14.25
N ALA A 86 32.51 -9.72 -15.56
CA ALA A 86 32.54 -8.38 -16.15
C ALA A 86 31.42 -7.49 -15.60
N GLU A 87 30.22 -8.06 -15.45
CA GLU A 87 29.08 -7.39 -14.83
C GLU A 87 29.20 -7.33 -13.31
N GLY A 88 30.26 -7.87 -12.68
CA GLY A 88 30.48 -7.85 -11.24
C GLY A 88 29.43 -8.61 -10.43
N VAL A 89 28.81 -9.64 -11.01
CA VAL A 89 27.98 -10.64 -10.30
C VAL A 89 28.89 -11.66 -9.63
N LEU A 90 29.96 -12.08 -10.31
CA LEU A 90 31.00 -12.95 -9.77
C LEU A 90 32.31 -12.18 -9.56
N VAL A 91 33.12 -12.67 -8.63
CA VAL A 91 34.49 -12.19 -8.41
C VAL A 91 35.47 -13.35 -8.44
N GLN A 92 36.65 -13.13 -9.00
CA GLN A 92 37.77 -14.07 -8.95
C GLN A 92 38.62 -13.75 -7.72
N GLY A 93 38.97 -14.77 -6.91
CA GLY A 93 39.72 -14.56 -5.67
C GLY A 93 40.37 -15.82 -5.11
N THR A 94 41.06 -15.71 -3.97
CA THR A 94 41.60 -16.85 -3.18
C THR A 94 40.93 -16.91 -1.80
N GLU A 95 41.14 -17.99 -1.03
CA GLU A 95 40.51 -18.28 0.28
C GLU A 95 40.51 -17.11 1.30
N ALA A 96 41.41 -16.11 1.16
CA ALA A 96 41.44 -14.92 2.03
C ALA A 96 40.22 -13.98 1.87
N ASP A 97 39.44 -14.12 0.79
CA ASP A 97 38.15 -13.42 0.60
C ASP A 97 36.96 -14.13 1.27
N GLU A 98 37.20 -15.18 2.08
CA GLU A 98 36.17 -15.77 2.94
C GLU A 98 35.52 -14.76 3.89
N SER A 99 36.15 -13.61 4.20
CA SER A 99 35.49 -12.52 4.95
C SER A 99 34.29 -11.89 4.21
N VAL A 100 34.23 -12.05 2.88
CA VAL A 100 33.11 -11.65 2.02
C VAL A 100 32.04 -12.76 1.94
N ALA A 101 32.42 -14.03 2.11
CA ALA A 101 31.52 -15.20 2.05
C ALA A 101 30.96 -15.63 3.43
N GLY A 102 31.74 -15.42 4.50
CA GLY A 102 31.40 -15.64 5.90
C GLY A 102 30.98 -14.33 6.54
N GLY A 103 29.75 -13.89 6.23
CA GLY A 103 29.22 -12.64 6.76
C GLY A 103 29.36 -12.53 8.28
N PRO A 104 29.73 -11.35 8.82
CA PRO A 104 29.93 -11.16 10.25
C PRO A 104 28.66 -11.50 11.03
N GLU A 105 28.82 -11.95 12.29
CA GLU A 105 27.72 -11.96 13.26
C GLU A 105 26.99 -10.61 13.18
N GLY A 106 25.68 -10.62 12.90
CA GLY A 106 24.93 -9.41 12.54
C GLY A 106 25.31 -8.23 13.44
N LYS A 107 26.00 -7.24 12.92
CA LYS A 107 26.56 -6.17 13.76
C LYS A 107 25.42 -5.33 14.33
N ASP A 108 25.57 -4.85 15.56
CA ASP A 108 24.69 -3.82 16.10
C ASP A 108 24.84 -2.55 15.24
N GLN A 109 23.71 -1.93 14.92
CA GLN A 109 23.62 -0.75 14.05
C GLN A 109 22.99 0.40 14.84
N PRO A 110 23.29 1.67 14.48
CA PRO A 110 22.57 2.80 15.03
C PRO A 110 21.08 2.76 14.62
N SER A 111 20.25 3.53 15.32
CA SER A 111 18.86 3.70 14.90
C SER A 111 18.81 4.36 13.52
N PRO A 112 18.11 3.76 12.53
CA PRO A 112 17.94 4.37 11.22
C PRO A 112 16.83 5.42 11.21
N LEU A 113 15.99 5.46 12.25
CA LEU A 113 14.83 6.35 12.30
C LEU A 113 15.27 7.79 12.56
N PRO A 114 14.65 8.79 11.90
CA PRO A 114 14.84 10.19 12.29
C PRO A 114 14.35 10.40 13.73
N VAL A 115 14.77 11.45 14.40
CA VAL A 115 14.27 11.80 15.75
C VAL A 115 12.74 11.91 15.75
N ALA A 116 12.09 11.40 16.80
CA ALA A 116 10.65 11.50 16.96
C ALA A 116 10.22 12.97 17.10
N GLN A 117 9.11 13.35 16.45
CA GLN A 117 8.53 14.69 16.61
C GLN A 117 7.58 14.75 17.81
N SER A 118 7.01 13.60 18.21
CA SER A 118 6.09 13.52 19.34
C SER A 118 6.81 13.08 20.61
N GLU A 119 6.59 13.82 21.70
CA GLU A 119 7.19 13.54 23.01
C GLU A 119 6.31 12.63 23.88
N ARG A 120 5.02 12.45 23.54
CA ARG A 120 4.06 11.65 24.30
C ARG A 120 3.16 10.84 23.40
N ALA A 121 2.68 9.71 23.90
CA ALA A 121 1.65 8.95 23.21
C ALA A 121 0.37 9.80 23.04
N ARG A 122 -0.14 9.83 21.80
CA ARG A 122 -1.43 10.44 21.44
C ARG A 122 -2.47 9.34 21.23
N THR A 123 -3.75 9.70 21.28
CA THR A 123 -4.86 8.81 20.92
C THR A 123 -5.80 9.53 19.96
N TRP A 124 -6.65 8.77 19.25
CA TRP A 124 -7.66 9.36 18.38
C TRP A 124 -8.82 10.02 19.14
N ASP A 125 -8.83 10.00 20.48
CA ASP A 125 -9.69 10.90 21.27
C ASP A 125 -9.31 12.36 21.03
N GLU A 126 -8.07 12.61 20.62
CA GLU A 126 -7.54 13.91 20.25
C GLU A 126 -7.65 14.18 18.73
N CYS A 127 -8.54 13.49 18.00
CA CYS A 127 -8.62 13.52 16.53
C CYS A 127 -8.57 14.93 15.95
N GLU A 128 -9.45 15.84 16.41
CA GLU A 128 -9.49 17.22 15.92
C GLU A 128 -8.20 17.99 16.17
N ALA A 129 -7.58 17.80 17.34
CA ALA A 129 -6.34 18.47 17.69
C ALA A 129 -5.19 17.94 16.82
N ILE A 130 -5.10 16.62 16.66
CA ILE A 130 -4.09 15.96 15.83
C ILE A 130 -4.22 16.42 14.37
N THR A 131 -5.41 16.35 13.77
CA THR A 131 -5.53 16.69 12.35
C THR A 131 -5.31 18.19 12.12
N ARG A 132 -5.76 19.05 13.04
CA ARG A 132 -5.50 20.50 12.96
C ARG A 132 -4.01 20.81 13.05
N GLU A 133 -3.30 20.17 13.99
CA GLU A 133 -1.86 20.31 14.17
C GLU A 133 -1.08 19.87 12.93
N LEU A 134 -1.41 18.70 12.36
CA LEU A 134 -0.63 18.09 11.29
C LEU A 134 -1.02 18.51 9.89
N THR A 135 -2.25 18.99 9.69
CA THR A 135 -2.80 19.28 8.34
C THR A 135 -3.41 20.68 8.22
N GLY A 136 -3.48 21.44 9.31
CA GLY A 136 -4.21 22.71 9.36
C GLY A 136 -5.73 22.57 9.37
N ARG A 137 -6.29 21.34 9.28
CA ARG A 137 -7.73 21.06 9.19
C ARG A 137 -8.22 20.21 10.35
N ALA A 138 -9.20 20.70 11.10
CA ALA A 138 -9.83 19.93 12.19
C ALA A 138 -10.83 18.91 11.64
N LEU A 139 -10.76 17.68 12.13
CA LEU A 139 -11.67 16.60 11.77
C LEU A 139 -12.32 16.01 13.02
N GLU A 140 -13.65 16.01 13.04
CA GLU A 140 -14.40 15.34 14.11
C GLU A 140 -14.11 13.83 14.10
N PRO A 141 -13.98 13.17 15.26
CA PRO A 141 -13.65 11.75 15.35
C PRO A 141 -14.67 10.82 14.68
N GLY A 142 -15.91 11.29 14.48
CA GLY A 142 -16.94 10.61 13.70
C GLY A 142 -16.64 10.47 12.20
N TRP A 143 -15.59 11.11 11.70
CA TRP A 143 -15.12 11.00 10.31
C TRP A 143 -13.76 10.31 10.17
N LEU A 144 -13.19 9.76 11.25
CA LEU A 144 -11.81 9.27 11.31
C LEU A 144 -11.48 8.26 10.20
N GLU A 145 -12.30 7.24 10.00
CA GLU A 145 -12.03 6.14 9.06
C GLU A 145 -12.09 6.57 7.58
N LEU A 146 -12.58 7.77 7.28
CA LEU A 146 -12.53 8.35 5.93
C LEU A 146 -11.14 8.88 5.56
N VAL A 147 -10.32 9.26 6.55
CA VAL A 147 -8.98 9.85 6.32
C VAL A 147 -7.85 9.01 6.91
N VAL A 148 -8.14 8.17 7.91
CA VAL A 148 -7.22 7.17 8.46
C VAL A 148 -7.82 5.80 8.15
N PRO A 149 -7.29 5.08 7.14
CA PRO A 149 -7.81 3.75 6.80
C PRO A 149 -7.83 2.83 8.01
N VAL A 150 -8.80 1.92 8.09
CA VAL A 150 -9.01 1.04 9.26
C VAL A 150 -7.75 0.30 9.71
N PHE A 151 -6.92 -0.12 8.76
CA PHE A 151 -5.64 -0.80 8.98
C PHE A 151 -4.50 0.14 9.44
N ARG A 152 -4.76 1.42 9.66
CA ARG A 152 -3.80 2.41 10.21
C ARG A 152 -4.21 2.96 11.56
N VAL A 153 -5.48 2.83 11.95
CA VAL A 153 -6.03 3.47 13.16
C VAL A 153 -5.26 3.07 14.43
N ALA A 154 -4.92 1.79 14.60
CA ALA A 154 -4.20 1.33 15.78
C ALA A 154 -2.72 1.78 15.83
N HIS A 155 -2.13 2.31 14.75
CA HIS A 155 -0.68 2.53 14.64
C HIS A 155 -0.09 3.32 15.81
N ILE A 156 -0.79 4.38 16.25
CA ILE A 156 -0.31 5.29 17.29
C ILE A 156 -0.49 4.73 18.72
N ALA A 157 -1.31 3.69 18.88
CA ALA A 157 -1.61 3.11 20.19
C ALA A 157 -0.42 2.33 20.74
N LEU A 158 -0.24 2.39 22.05
CA LEU A 158 0.73 1.61 22.81
C LEU A 158 0.13 0.27 23.26
N ASP A 159 0.95 -0.77 23.19
CA ASP A 159 0.71 -2.02 23.92
C ASP A 159 1.26 -1.94 25.36
N THR A 160 1.02 -2.99 26.15
CA THR A 160 1.51 -3.07 27.54
C THR A 160 3.04 -3.16 27.66
N ASP A 161 3.75 -3.42 26.57
CA ASP A 161 5.22 -3.38 26.52
C ASP A 161 5.73 -1.95 26.27
N GLY A 162 4.82 -0.97 26.17
CA GLY A 162 5.15 0.43 25.93
C GLY A 162 5.58 0.69 24.49
N ARG A 163 5.24 -0.18 23.54
CA ARG A 163 5.59 -0.03 22.11
C ARG A 163 4.37 0.34 21.30
N GLN A 164 4.55 1.22 20.31
CA GLN A 164 3.47 1.55 19.39
C GLN A 164 3.16 0.37 18.48
N VAL A 165 1.88 0.10 18.22
CA VAL A 165 1.44 -0.99 17.33
C VAL A 165 2.09 -0.85 15.95
N GLY A 166 2.16 0.36 15.41
CA GLY A 166 2.80 0.65 14.12
C GLY A 166 4.33 0.54 14.11
N GLU A 167 4.99 0.39 15.26
CA GLU A 167 6.45 0.33 15.40
C GLU A 167 7.18 1.49 14.67
N ALA A 168 8.06 1.18 13.73
CA ALA A 168 8.76 2.17 12.91
C ALA A 168 7.85 2.81 11.84
N ASN A 169 6.71 2.20 11.54
CA ASN A 169 5.77 2.57 10.48
C ASN A 169 4.52 3.27 11.02
N VAL A 170 4.61 3.90 12.20
CA VAL A 170 3.51 4.67 12.80
C VAL A 170 2.96 5.68 11.80
N PHE A 171 1.64 5.68 11.65
CA PHE A 171 0.91 6.60 10.79
C PHE A 171 -0.04 7.44 11.66
N PRO A 172 -0.08 8.77 11.48
CA PRO A 172 0.85 9.58 10.71
C PRO A 172 2.26 9.62 11.33
N ARG A 173 3.30 9.74 10.49
CA ARG A 173 4.72 9.66 10.90
C ARG A 173 5.12 10.61 12.04
N PRO A 174 4.61 11.87 12.10
CA PRO A 174 4.89 12.77 13.21
C PRO A 174 4.50 12.25 14.61
N LEU A 175 3.55 11.31 14.69
CA LEU A 175 3.08 10.74 15.97
C LEU A 175 3.91 9.54 16.45
N ARG A 176 4.98 9.19 15.74
CA ARG A 176 5.92 8.15 16.17
C ARG A 176 6.66 8.62 17.43
N LEU A 177 6.81 7.71 18.40
CA LEU A 177 7.63 7.89 19.59
C LEU A 177 9.00 7.25 19.42
N ASP A 178 9.99 7.81 20.11
CA ASP A 178 11.30 7.17 20.25
C ASP A 178 11.25 6.13 21.36
N VAL A 179 11.33 4.87 20.97
CA VAL A 179 11.36 3.72 21.88
C VAL A 179 12.74 3.05 21.76
N PRO A 180 13.44 2.77 22.89
CA PRO A 180 14.69 2.04 22.88
C PRO A 180 14.58 0.76 22.04
N THR A 181 15.39 0.69 20.98
CA THR A 181 15.31 -0.37 19.99
C THR A 181 16.70 -0.83 19.61
N ARG A 182 16.93 -2.15 19.65
CA ARG A 182 18.17 -2.76 19.19
C ARG A 182 18.05 -3.06 17.70
N TRP A 183 18.90 -2.40 16.92
CA TRP A 183 19.01 -2.57 15.48
C TRP A 183 20.23 -3.42 15.16
N ARG A 184 20.07 -4.38 14.23
CA ARG A 184 21.19 -5.20 13.75
C ARG A 184 21.13 -5.34 12.24
N THR A 185 22.28 -5.60 11.64
CA THR A 185 22.34 -6.06 10.24
C THR A 185 21.56 -7.37 10.11
N CYS A 186 20.74 -7.51 9.07
CA CYS A 186 19.93 -8.71 8.88
C CYS A 186 20.79 -9.90 8.42
N ILE A 187 20.59 -11.07 9.04
CA ILE A 187 21.35 -12.30 8.77
C ILE A 187 20.52 -13.37 8.07
N TYR A 188 19.24 -13.10 7.83
CA TYR A 188 18.34 -14.06 7.20
C TYR A 188 18.53 -14.04 5.67
N PRO A 189 18.57 -15.21 5.01
CA PRO A 189 18.61 -15.28 3.55
C PRO A 189 17.46 -14.52 2.88
N GLY A 190 17.65 -14.20 1.60
CA GLY A 190 16.74 -13.41 0.78
C GLY A 190 17.23 -11.98 0.58
N SER A 191 16.38 -11.14 -0.02
CA SER A 191 16.64 -9.76 -0.45
C SER A 191 17.22 -8.83 0.63
N ARG A 192 17.04 -9.19 1.91
CA ARG A 192 17.48 -8.48 3.11
C ARG A 192 18.82 -8.95 3.69
N TYR A 193 19.39 -10.05 3.21
CA TYR A 193 20.63 -10.62 3.75
C TYR A 193 21.78 -9.62 3.65
N LEU A 194 22.32 -9.24 4.82
CA LEU A 194 23.38 -8.23 4.97
C LEU A 194 23.08 -6.92 4.24
N ASP A 195 21.81 -6.51 4.20
CA ASP A 195 21.45 -5.20 3.68
C ASP A 195 21.97 -4.07 4.59
N ASP A 196 22.28 -2.92 4.00
CA ASP A 196 22.73 -1.72 4.72
C ASP A 196 21.65 -1.21 5.68
N LYS A 197 20.37 -1.44 5.37
CA LYS A 197 19.26 -1.12 6.26
C LYS A 197 19.14 -2.17 7.36
N PRO A 198 19.10 -1.77 8.64
CA PRO A 198 19.06 -2.73 9.74
C PRO A 198 17.66 -3.33 9.94
N MET A 199 17.62 -4.47 10.62
CA MET A 199 16.40 -5.09 11.15
C MET A 199 16.16 -4.70 12.61
N ASN A 200 14.88 -4.58 12.99
CA ASN A 200 14.45 -4.33 14.37
C ASN A 200 14.43 -5.63 15.20
N VAL A 201 15.48 -5.87 15.96
CA VAL A 201 15.62 -7.11 16.76
C VAL A 201 14.77 -7.08 18.02
N SER A 202 14.49 -5.89 18.57
CA SER A 202 13.57 -5.75 19.70
C SER A 202 12.16 -6.21 19.34
N ALA A 203 11.64 -5.79 18.18
CA ALA A 203 10.34 -6.21 17.68
C ALA A 203 10.30 -7.73 17.41
N LEU A 204 11.36 -8.30 16.83
CA LEU A 204 11.46 -9.76 16.64
C LEU A 204 11.41 -10.51 17.98
N LYS A 205 12.14 -10.05 19.00
CA LYS A 205 12.13 -10.69 20.32
C LYS A 205 10.75 -10.64 20.97
N ALA A 206 10.08 -9.48 20.92
CA ALA A 206 8.71 -9.34 21.42
C ALA A 206 7.74 -10.26 20.67
N MET A 207 7.83 -10.30 19.32
CA MET A 207 7.03 -11.19 18.49
C MET A 207 7.21 -12.67 18.88
N ARG A 208 8.45 -13.13 19.06
CA ARG A 208 8.76 -14.53 19.42
C ARG A 208 8.17 -14.92 20.78
N ALA A 209 8.11 -14.00 21.74
CA ALA A 209 7.51 -14.26 23.05
C ALA A 209 5.99 -14.53 22.97
N HIS A 210 5.32 -14.01 21.94
CA HIS A 210 3.87 -14.10 21.77
C HIS A 210 3.44 -14.93 20.54
N TRP A 211 4.38 -15.66 19.91
CA TRP A 211 4.16 -16.30 18.62
C TRP A 211 3.04 -17.36 18.65
N ALA A 212 3.13 -18.33 19.55
CA ALA A 212 2.15 -19.41 19.65
C ALA A 212 0.71 -18.89 19.92
N PRO A 213 0.46 -18.03 20.93
CA PRO A 213 -0.89 -17.48 21.13
C PRO A 213 -1.35 -16.58 19.98
N ALA A 214 -0.45 -15.85 19.30
CA ALA A 214 -0.80 -15.09 18.11
C ALA A 214 -1.25 -16.00 16.95
N MET A 215 -0.54 -17.08 16.65
CA MET A 215 -0.93 -18.03 15.60
C MET A 215 -2.26 -18.72 15.93
N ALA A 216 -2.49 -19.09 17.19
CA ALA A 216 -3.76 -19.67 17.63
C ALA A 216 -4.93 -18.69 17.45
N ALA A 217 -4.74 -17.40 17.77
CA ALA A 217 -5.74 -16.37 17.55
C ALA A 217 -6.00 -16.11 16.05
N LEU A 218 -4.95 -16.11 15.21
CA LEU A 218 -5.09 -15.97 13.75
C LEU A 218 -5.93 -17.10 13.15
N LEU A 219 -5.76 -18.35 13.61
CA LEU A 219 -6.59 -19.47 13.17
C LEU A 219 -8.08 -19.26 13.47
N GLN A 220 -8.41 -18.66 14.63
CA GLN A 220 -9.80 -18.33 14.98
C GLN A 220 -10.36 -17.23 14.08
N VAL A 221 -9.59 -16.18 13.80
CA VAL A 221 -9.99 -15.11 12.88
C VAL A 221 -10.19 -15.67 11.46
N ARG A 222 -9.29 -16.54 11.00
CA ARG A 222 -9.43 -17.24 9.72
C ARG A 222 -10.70 -18.09 9.67
N ASP A 223 -11.01 -18.83 10.74
CA ASP A 223 -12.22 -19.65 10.79
C ASP A 223 -13.49 -18.80 10.73
N ALA A 224 -13.51 -17.64 11.40
CA ALA A 224 -14.61 -16.68 11.29
C ALA A 224 -14.73 -16.09 9.88
N TYR A 225 -13.60 -15.72 9.27
CA TYR A 225 -13.55 -15.27 7.89
C TYR A 225 -14.15 -16.31 6.93
N LEU A 226 -13.74 -17.57 7.03
CA LEU A 226 -14.24 -18.64 6.15
C LEU A 226 -15.68 -19.07 6.43
N LYS A 227 -16.27 -18.66 7.55
CA LYS A 227 -17.73 -18.76 7.77
C LYS A 227 -18.46 -17.69 6.98
N ARG A 228 -17.92 -16.47 6.95
CA ARG A 228 -18.45 -15.32 6.20
C ARG A 228 -18.26 -15.45 4.68
N PHE A 229 -17.13 -16.02 4.27
CA PHE A 229 -16.70 -16.18 2.88
C PHE A 229 -16.40 -17.66 2.55
N PRO A 230 -17.43 -18.51 2.42
CA PRO A 230 -17.23 -19.95 2.25
C PRO A 230 -16.50 -20.32 0.94
N ALA A 231 -16.59 -19.50 -0.10
CA ALA A 231 -15.91 -19.73 -1.38
C ALA A 231 -14.38 -19.79 -1.24
N ALA A 232 -13.80 -19.01 -0.32
CA ALA A 232 -12.35 -18.97 -0.06
C ALA A 232 -11.80 -20.31 0.48
N ARG A 233 -12.65 -21.24 0.92
CA ARG A 233 -12.24 -22.60 1.32
C ARG A 233 -11.68 -23.41 0.16
N ALA A 234 -12.08 -23.10 -1.08
CA ALA A 234 -11.59 -23.77 -2.29
C ALA A 234 -10.21 -23.24 -2.74
N GLY A 235 -9.61 -22.32 -1.98
CA GLY A 235 -8.39 -21.60 -2.32
C GLY A 235 -8.65 -20.09 -2.26
N MET A 236 -7.76 -19.37 -1.59
CA MET A 236 -7.89 -17.91 -1.43
C MET A 236 -7.47 -17.19 -2.71
N THR A 237 -8.23 -16.16 -3.05
CA THR A 237 -7.79 -15.17 -4.04
C THR A 237 -6.97 -14.06 -3.38
N LEU A 238 -6.30 -13.24 -4.19
CA LEU A 238 -5.58 -12.07 -3.72
C LEU A 238 -6.51 -11.09 -2.96
N GLY A 239 -7.74 -10.90 -3.45
CA GLY A 239 -8.77 -10.11 -2.76
C GLY A 239 -9.19 -10.71 -1.42
N ASP A 240 -9.23 -12.05 -1.30
CA ASP A 240 -9.50 -12.72 -0.04
C ASP A 240 -8.39 -12.46 0.99
N VAL A 241 -7.12 -12.57 0.57
CA VAL A 241 -5.97 -12.37 1.46
C VAL A 241 -5.85 -10.90 1.91
N GLU A 242 -6.06 -9.92 1.01
CA GLU A 242 -6.07 -8.48 1.38
C GLU A 242 -7.15 -8.19 2.42
N ARG A 243 -8.35 -8.73 2.21
CA ARG A 243 -9.49 -8.55 3.10
C ARG A 243 -9.28 -9.25 4.44
N LEU A 244 -8.90 -10.53 4.44
CA LEU A 244 -8.61 -11.29 5.66
C LEU A 244 -7.51 -10.61 6.49
N SER A 245 -6.43 -10.16 5.85
CA SER A 245 -5.36 -9.43 6.52
C SER A 245 -5.89 -8.17 7.18
N THR A 246 -6.71 -7.39 6.48
CA THR A 246 -7.35 -6.19 7.05
C THR A 246 -8.26 -6.53 8.24
N LEU A 247 -9.01 -7.63 8.19
CA LEU A 247 -9.88 -8.05 9.31
C LEU A 247 -9.08 -8.47 10.54
N VAL A 248 -7.91 -9.11 10.37
CA VAL A 248 -6.99 -9.36 11.49
C VAL A 248 -6.55 -8.05 12.16
N LEU A 249 -6.20 -7.04 11.36
CA LEU A 249 -5.83 -5.72 11.89
C LEU A 249 -7.02 -5.06 12.61
N ALA A 250 -8.24 -5.23 12.09
CA ALA A 250 -9.45 -4.73 12.70
C ALA A 250 -9.75 -5.39 14.05
N VAL A 251 -9.50 -6.70 14.23
CA VAL A 251 -9.65 -7.40 15.52
C VAL A 251 -8.77 -6.80 16.62
N ALA A 252 -7.54 -6.40 16.29
CA ALA A 252 -6.66 -5.70 17.23
C ALA A 252 -7.06 -4.23 17.44
N THR A 253 -7.67 -3.60 16.43
CA THR A 253 -8.05 -2.18 16.45
C THR A 253 -9.37 -1.93 17.17
N TYR A 254 -10.38 -2.78 16.98
CA TYR A 254 -11.74 -2.60 17.47
C TYR A 254 -11.82 -2.33 18.99
N PRO A 255 -11.10 -3.06 19.86
CA PRO A 255 -11.10 -2.79 21.30
C PRO A 255 -10.60 -1.39 21.67
N LEU A 256 -9.76 -0.76 20.84
CA LEU A 256 -9.20 0.58 21.09
C LEU A 256 -10.17 1.71 20.73
N VAL A 257 -11.20 1.42 19.91
CA VAL A 257 -12.01 2.47 19.25
C VAL A 257 -13.51 2.37 19.50
N LYS A 258 -13.98 1.25 20.07
CA LYS A 258 -15.35 1.13 20.57
C LYS A 258 -15.52 1.95 21.85
N ASN A 259 -16.71 2.49 22.09
CA ASN A 259 -16.98 3.25 23.32
C ASN A 259 -17.16 2.34 24.53
N ASP A 260 -17.97 1.27 24.40
CA ASP A 260 -18.22 0.36 25.51
C ASP A 260 -17.08 -0.66 25.69
N GLY A 261 -16.59 -0.80 26.91
CA GLY A 261 -15.48 -1.70 27.24
C GLY A 261 -14.18 -1.38 26.48
N ARG A 262 -13.94 -0.10 26.18
CA ARG A 262 -12.74 0.37 25.47
C ARG A 262 -11.46 -0.03 26.20
N VAL A 263 -10.46 -0.49 25.43
CA VAL A 263 -9.11 -0.72 25.93
C VAL A 263 -8.34 0.59 25.87
N GLU A 264 -7.94 1.07 27.04
CA GLU A 264 -7.15 2.29 27.17
C GLU A 264 -5.76 2.17 26.52
N ASN A 265 -5.24 3.31 26.06
CA ASN A 265 -3.92 3.35 25.42
C ASN A 265 -2.82 2.83 26.37
N GLY A 266 -1.94 1.96 25.88
CA GLY A 266 -0.94 1.27 26.71
C GLY A 266 -1.48 0.05 27.46
N LYS A 267 -2.74 -0.33 27.25
CA LYS A 267 -3.35 -1.55 27.81
C LYS A 267 -3.65 -2.63 26.76
N LEU A 268 -3.35 -2.38 25.48
CA LEU A 268 -3.48 -3.41 24.44
C LEU A 268 -2.53 -4.57 24.73
N HIS A 269 -3.05 -5.79 24.72
CA HIS A 269 -2.23 -6.98 24.97
C HIS A 269 -1.21 -7.20 23.84
N PRO A 270 0.05 -7.56 24.13
CA PRO A 270 1.10 -7.69 23.11
C PRO A 270 0.81 -8.74 22.03
N VAL A 271 0.01 -9.76 22.32
CA VAL A 271 -0.47 -10.73 21.30
C VAL A 271 -1.26 -10.03 20.18
N LEU A 272 -2.17 -9.10 20.51
CA LEU A 272 -2.96 -8.37 19.52
C LEU A 272 -2.07 -7.41 18.72
N SER A 273 -1.13 -6.74 19.39
CA SER A 273 -0.10 -5.89 18.78
C SER A 273 0.80 -6.69 17.82
N ALA A 274 1.21 -7.89 18.23
CA ALA A 274 1.99 -8.83 17.43
C ALA A 274 1.23 -9.32 16.20
N MET A 275 -0.02 -9.76 16.36
CA MET A 275 -0.91 -10.12 15.25
C MET A 275 -1.04 -8.98 14.24
N PHE A 276 -1.21 -7.75 14.73
CA PHE A 276 -1.28 -6.57 13.87
C PHE A 276 0.01 -6.39 13.05
N ARG A 277 1.16 -6.31 13.73
CA ARG A 277 2.46 -6.02 13.10
C ARG A 277 2.85 -7.01 12.00
N VAL A 278 2.69 -8.31 12.27
CA VAL A 278 3.05 -9.34 11.28
C VAL A 278 2.09 -9.34 10.10
N THR A 279 0.80 -9.08 10.36
CA THR A 279 -0.24 -9.12 9.32
C THR A 279 -0.25 -7.87 8.46
N ASP A 280 0.14 -6.70 8.98
CA ASP A 280 0.23 -5.48 8.16
C ASP A 280 1.33 -5.62 7.09
N GLY A 281 2.38 -6.39 7.34
CA GLY A 281 3.37 -6.75 6.30
C GLY A 281 2.76 -7.54 5.14
N LEU A 282 1.89 -8.51 5.45
CA LEU A 282 1.15 -9.26 4.42
C LEU A 282 0.18 -8.35 3.67
N ARG A 283 -0.62 -7.56 4.39
CA ARG A 283 -1.55 -6.59 3.80
C ARG A 283 -0.81 -5.60 2.89
N MET A 284 0.36 -5.10 3.30
CA MET A 284 1.19 -4.25 2.45
C MET A 284 1.62 -4.96 1.16
N THR A 285 2.00 -6.23 1.27
CA THR A 285 2.44 -7.05 0.12
C THR A 285 1.27 -7.29 -0.85
N THR A 286 0.12 -7.74 -0.36
CA THR A 286 -1.07 -7.95 -1.20
C THR A 286 -1.59 -6.66 -1.81
N HIS A 287 -1.50 -5.55 -1.07
CA HIS A 287 -1.84 -4.23 -1.60
C HIS A 287 -0.89 -3.79 -2.72
N GLN A 288 0.41 -4.08 -2.62
CA GLN A 288 1.35 -3.82 -3.71
C GLN A 288 0.98 -4.64 -4.94
N MET A 289 0.71 -5.93 -4.79
CA MET A 289 0.28 -6.81 -5.89
C MET A 289 -0.98 -6.27 -6.61
N LEU A 290 -1.92 -5.69 -5.86
CA LEU A 290 -3.17 -5.15 -6.41
C LEU A 290 -3.01 -3.76 -7.07
N PHE A 291 -2.12 -2.91 -6.55
CA PHE A 291 -2.16 -1.47 -6.82
C PHE A 291 -0.85 -0.86 -7.37
N VAL A 292 0.31 -1.52 -7.29
CA VAL A 292 1.62 -0.90 -7.59
C VAL A 292 2.28 -1.52 -8.83
N PRO A 293 2.21 -0.86 -10.01
CA PRO A 293 2.69 -1.40 -11.28
C PRO A 293 4.13 -0.99 -11.61
N VAL A 294 5.08 -1.11 -10.67
CA VAL A 294 6.47 -0.62 -10.88
C VAL A 294 7.40 -1.69 -11.41
N ALA A 295 7.50 -2.82 -10.70
CA ALA A 295 8.40 -3.91 -11.09
C ALA A 295 7.65 -5.05 -11.79
N GLU A 296 6.38 -5.26 -11.43
CA GLU A 296 5.49 -6.25 -12.05
C GLU A 296 4.14 -5.61 -12.37
N ALA A 297 3.42 -6.20 -13.33
CA ALA A 297 2.04 -5.82 -13.59
C ALA A 297 1.16 -6.12 -12.37
N THR A 298 0.21 -5.23 -12.09
CA THR A 298 -0.77 -5.47 -11.02
C THR A 298 -1.65 -6.68 -11.33
N MET A 299 -2.01 -7.42 -10.29
CA MET A 299 -2.81 -8.63 -10.39
C MET A 299 -4.30 -8.34 -10.15
N SER A 300 -5.17 -9.18 -10.74
CA SER A 300 -6.62 -9.15 -10.49
C SER A 300 -6.93 -9.60 -9.05
N PRO A 301 -7.94 -9.02 -8.37
CA PRO A 301 -8.38 -9.52 -7.06
C PRO A 301 -8.83 -10.98 -7.08
N ASP A 302 -9.32 -11.48 -8.22
CA ASP A 302 -9.74 -12.87 -8.40
C ASP A 302 -8.58 -13.87 -8.58
N THR A 303 -7.35 -13.38 -8.68
CA THR A 303 -6.18 -14.23 -8.91
C THR A 303 -5.98 -15.13 -7.69
N ARG A 304 -5.96 -16.45 -7.91
CA ARG A 304 -5.61 -17.41 -6.85
C ARG A 304 -4.16 -17.24 -6.46
N VAL A 305 -3.89 -17.27 -5.16
CA VAL A 305 -2.53 -17.11 -4.62
C VAL A 305 -2.24 -18.19 -3.59
N SER A 306 -1.01 -18.69 -3.60
CA SER A 306 -0.46 -19.58 -2.60
C SER A 306 0.49 -18.84 -1.65
N VAL A 307 0.90 -19.50 -0.57
CA VAL A 307 1.95 -19.01 0.33
C VAL A 307 3.26 -18.75 -0.43
N ALA A 308 3.60 -19.64 -1.37
CA ALA A 308 4.82 -19.51 -2.16
C ALA A 308 4.77 -18.28 -3.07
N ASP A 309 3.63 -18.00 -3.70
CA ASP A 309 3.47 -16.84 -4.59
C ASP A 309 3.68 -15.52 -3.84
N ILE A 310 3.08 -15.40 -2.66
CA ILE A 310 3.15 -14.20 -1.81
C ILE A 310 4.58 -13.99 -1.30
N HIS A 311 5.24 -15.04 -0.80
CA HIS A 311 6.61 -14.93 -0.31
C HIS A 311 7.57 -14.57 -1.46
N ALA A 312 7.47 -15.25 -2.59
CA ALA A 312 8.29 -14.94 -3.76
C ALA A 312 8.07 -13.48 -4.21
N TYR A 313 6.83 -12.98 -4.16
CA TYR A 313 6.55 -11.58 -4.49
C TYR A 313 7.24 -10.63 -3.51
N ALA A 314 7.15 -10.92 -2.22
CA ALA A 314 7.76 -10.11 -1.18
C ALA A 314 9.30 -10.02 -1.29
N GLU A 315 9.96 -11.10 -1.73
CA GLU A 315 11.40 -11.11 -1.97
C GLU A 315 11.78 -10.27 -3.20
N ARG A 316 11.17 -10.53 -4.36
CA ARG A 316 11.57 -9.91 -5.63
C ARG A 316 11.17 -8.45 -5.75
N ASN A 317 10.07 -8.04 -5.11
CA ASN A 317 9.60 -6.65 -5.07
C ASN A 317 10.10 -5.89 -3.85
N TYR A 318 11.04 -6.47 -3.09
CA TYR A 318 11.60 -5.84 -1.89
C TYR A 318 10.52 -5.43 -0.87
N SER A 319 9.41 -6.14 -0.77
CA SER A 319 8.35 -5.86 0.22
C SER A 319 8.83 -6.09 1.66
N PHE A 320 9.92 -6.83 1.85
CA PHE A 320 10.63 -6.91 3.13
C PHE A 320 11.42 -5.65 3.49
N HIS A 321 11.50 -4.65 2.61
CA HIS A 321 12.22 -3.41 2.84
C HIS A 321 11.27 -2.25 3.08
N SER A 322 11.69 -1.32 3.94
CA SER A 322 11.12 0.02 4.04
C SER A 322 12.19 1.06 3.71
N THR A 323 11.84 2.34 3.82
CA THR A 323 12.82 3.42 3.69
C THR A 323 13.89 3.37 4.77
N GLN A 324 13.58 2.82 5.95
CA GLN A 324 14.42 2.92 7.15
C GLN A 324 14.99 1.58 7.62
N GLY A 325 14.44 0.45 7.22
CA GLY A 325 14.84 -0.85 7.76
C GLY A 325 14.36 -2.02 6.90
N VAL A 326 14.74 -3.22 7.31
CA VAL A 326 14.25 -4.47 6.73
C VAL A 326 13.44 -5.28 7.74
N CYS A 327 12.58 -6.15 7.23
CA CYS A 327 11.81 -7.10 8.01
C CYS A 327 12.73 -7.98 8.86
N ALA A 328 12.43 -8.09 10.15
CA ALA A 328 13.21 -8.88 11.10
C ALA A 328 12.76 -10.36 11.20
N GLY A 329 11.63 -10.74 10.60
CA GLY A 329 11.04 -12.07 10.78
C GLY A 329 11.81 -13.17 10.04
N PRO A 330 12.37 -14.20 10.69
CA PRO A 330 13.05 -15.30 10.00
C PRO A 330 12.18 -15.95 8.93
N THR A 331 12.78 -16.44 7.83
CA THR A 331 12.08 -17.11 6.72
C THR A 331 11.09 -18.17 7.20
N ALA A 332 11.52 -19.07 8.10
CA ALA A 332 10.65 -20.11 8.66
C ALA A 332 9.43 -19.57 9.43
N MET A 333 9.56 -18.42 10.11
CA MET A 333 8.44 -17.77 10.81
C MET A 333 7.50 -17.08 9.82
N VAL A 334 8.04 -16.45 8.77
CA VAL A 334 7.23 -15.85 7.69
C VAL A 334 6.41 -16.94 7.01
N ASP A 335 7.04 -18.04 6.60
CA ASP A 335 6.36 -19.18 5.97
C ASP A 335 5.28 -19.78 6.88
N GLN A 336 5.59 -19.96 8.16
CA GLN A 336 4.62 -20.47 9.13
C GLN A 336 3.42 -19.53 9.28
N PHE A 337 3.64 -18.23 9.42
CA PHE A 337 2.56 -17.26 9.50
C PHE A 337 1.67 -17.29 8.25
N LEU A 338 2.27 -17.33 7.06
CA LEU A 338 1.53 -17.41 5.81
C LEU A 338 0.72 -18.72 5.71
N ARG A 339 1.31 -19.88 6.05
CA ARG A 339 0.57 -21.15 6.10
C ARG A 339 -0.58 -21.13 7.11
N VAL A 340 -0.38 -20.56 8.29
CA VAL A 340 -1.42 -20.42 9.31
C VAL A 340 -2.58 -19.57 8.80
N LEU A 341 -2.29 -18.39 8.25
CA LEU A 341 -3.32 -17.43 7.89
C LEU A 341 -4.01 -17.76 6.55
N VAL A 342 -3.25 -18.15 5.52
CA VAL A 342 -3.77 -18.41 4.17
C VAL A 342 -4.32 -19.84 4.09
N GLU A 343 -3.52 -20.84 4.46
CA GLU A 343 -3.88 -22.25 4.27
C GLU A 343 -4.60 -22.86 5.48
N GLY A 344 -4.50 -22.24 6.66
CA GLY A 344 -5.01 -22.82 7.91
C GLY A 344 -4.14 -23.97 8.43
N GLY A 345 -2.88 -24.02 7.97
CA GLY A 345 -1.88 -25.01 8.36
C GLY A 345 -1.43 -24.86 9.81
N ASP A 346 -0.61 -25.82 10.27
CA ASP A 346 0.00 -25.85 11.61
C ASP A 346 -1.02 -25.79 12.78
N ARG A 347 -2.31 -26.08 12.54
CA ARG A 347 -3.37 -26.00 13.55
C ARG A 347 -3.11 -26.86 14.78
N GLU A 348 -2.66 -28.09 14.57
CA GLU A 348 -2.35 -29.02 15.67
C GLU A 348 -1.22 -28.50 16.56
N GLN A 349 -0.24 -27.80 15.98
CA GLN A 349 0.89 -27.21 16.71
C GLN A 349 0.43 -26.11 17.68
N PHE A 350 -0.62 -25.36 17.32
CA PHE A 350 -1.11 -24.23 18.10
C PHE A 350 -2.40 -24.51 18.88
N ALA A 351 -2.94 -25.73 18.80
CA ALA A 351 -4.20 -26.10 19.43
C ALA A 351 -4.22 -25.90 20.96
N ASN A 352 -3.06 -26.07 21.62
CA ASN A 352 -2.91 -25.96 23.07
C ASN A 352 -2.31 -24.62 23.53
N ALA A 353 -2.18 -23.63 22.64
CA ALA A 353 -1.64 -22.33 23.03
C ALA A 353 -2.63 -21.61 23.97
N GLU A 354 -2.18 -21.26 25.17
CA GLU A 354 -2.99 -20.53 26.14
C GLU A 354 -3.17 -19.07 25.72
N LEU A 355 -4.43 -18.64 25.61
CA LEU A 355 -4.78 -17.25 25.35
C LEU A 355 -5.04 -16.51 26.67
N ALA A 356 -4.36 -15.38 26.86
CA ALA A 356 -4.62 -14.49 27.97
C ALA A 356 -6.04 -13.90 27.89
N GLU A 357 -6.62 -13.54 29.03
CA GLU A 357 -8.00 -13.05 29.11
C GLU A 357 -8.30 -11.84 28.20
N PRO A 358 -7.43 -10.82 28.10
CA PRO A 358 -7.66 -9.72 27.16
C PRO A 358 -7.73 -10.16 25.69
N VAL A 359 -7.00 -11.21 25.32
CA VAL A 359 -7.02 -11.77 23.95
C VAL A 359 -8.32 -12.55 23.73
N LYS A 360 -8.75 -13.34 24.72
CA LYS A 360 -10.04 -14.04 24.67
C LYS A 360 -11.20 -13.06 24.54
N GLN A 361 -11.18 -11.95 25.29
CA GLN A 361 -12.20 -10.91 25.20
C GLN A 361 -12.23 -10.26 23.81
N ALA A 362 -11.07 -9.95 23.23
CA ALA A 362 -11.03 -9.41 21.86
C ALA A 362 -11.57 -10.40 20.83
N LEU A 363 -11.31 -11.71 21.00
CA LEU A 363 -11.86 -12.76 20.13
C LEU A 363 -13.35 -13.03 20.39
N ALA A 364 -13.86 -12.77 21.59
CA ALA A 364 -15.29 -12.81 21.89
C ALA A 364 -16.04 -11.69 21.14
N ASP A 365 -15.41 -10.53 20.98
CA ASP A 365 -15.91 -9.39 20.20
C ASP A 365 -15.55 -9.48 18.70
N MET A 366 -15.21 -10.68 18.20
CA MET A 366 -14.69 -10.83 16.84
C MET A 366 -15.71 -10.51 15.74
N GLU A 367 -16.99 -10.86 15.91
CA GLU A 367 -18.02 -10.54 14.91
C GLU A 367 -18.18 -9.02 14.71
N PRO A 368 -18.40 -8.19 15.74
CA PRO A 368 -18.45 -6.73 15.53
C PRO A 368 -17.10 -6.15 15.08
N ALA A 369 -15.97 -6.74 15.47
CA ALA A 369 -14.67 -6.33 14.95
C ALA A 369 -14.50 -6.63 13.45
N ILE A 370 -15.04 -7.76 12.96
CA ILE A 370 -15.10 -8.09 11.53
C ILE A 370 -16.00 -7.10 10.80
N ASP A 371 -17.17 -6.78 11.33
CA ASP A 371 -18.06 -5.79 10.72
C ASP A 371 -17.40 -4.40 10.65
N TYR A 372 -16.68 -4.00 11.70
CA TYR A 372 -15.87 -2.78 11.70
C TYR A 372 -14.80 -2.80 10.61
N GLY A 373 -14.06 -3.91 10.48
CA GLY A 373 -13.05 -4.08 9.44
C GLY A 373 -13.62 -4.03 8.02
N LEU A 374 -14.77 -4.67 7.78
CA LEU A 374 -15.45 -4.66 6.48
C LEU A 374 -15.98 -3.27 6.12
N LEU A 375 -16.63 -2.57 7.07
CA LEU A 375 -17.10 -1.19 6.86
C LEU A 375 -15.93 -0.22 6.63
N GLY A 376 -14.86 -0.35 7.41
CA GLY A 376 -13.67 0.47 7.25
C GLY A 376 -12.98 0.25 5.89
N LEU A 377 -12.95 -0.99 5.41
CA LEU A 377 -12.40 -1.31 4.10
C LEU A 377 -13.33 -0.87 2.94
N GLN A 378 -14.66 -0.85 3.14
CA GLN A 378 -15.59 -0.20 2.22
C GLN A 378 -15.35 1.31 2.12
N ASN A 379 -15.19 1.99 3.26
CA ASN A 379 -14.85 3.42 3.29
C ASN A 379 -13.56 3.71 2.53
N PHE A 380 -12.54 2.88 2.74
CA PHE A 380 -11.29 2.94 1.98
C PHE A 380 -11.55 2.82 0.47
N ALA A 381 -12.28 1.80 0.01
CA ALA A 381 -12.55 1.64 -1.42
C ALA A 381 -13.36 2.81 -2.01
N VAL A 382 -14.36 3.31 -1.29
CA VAL A 382 -15.21 4.42 -1.72
C VAL A 382 -14.41 5.71 -1.83
N ILE A 383 -13.72 6.13 -0.78
CA ILE A 383 -12.97 7.40 -0.77
C ILE A 383 -11.82 7.37 -1.78
N PHE A 384 -11.05 6.27 -1.84
CA PHE A 384 -9.88 6.21 -2.72
C PHE A 384 -10.25 6.04 -4.20
N SER A 385 -11.51 5.71 -4.51
CA SER A 385 -12.01 5.77 -5.90
C SER A 385 -12.02 7.19 -6.48
N LEU A 386 -11.87 8.24 -5.65
CA LEU A 386 -11.71 9.62 -6.11
C LEU A 386 -10.39 9.86 -6.85
N TRP A 387 -9.30 9.13 -6.53
CA TRP A 387 -7.99 9.39 -7.13
C TRP A 387 -7.95 9.09 -8.64
N PRO A 388 -8.46 7.93 -9.13
CA PRO A 388 -8.65 7.72 -10.57
C PRO A 388 -9.54 8.77 -11.25
N ILE A 389 -10.55 9.30 -10.55
CA ILE A 389 -11.44 10.35 -11.08
C ILE A 389 -10.68 11.66 -11.24
N MET A 390 -9.97 12.08 -10.19
CA MET A 390 -9.20 13.32 -10.16
C MET A 390 -8.09 13.30 -11.22
N THR A 391 -7.35 12.20 -11.33
CA THR A 391 -6.25 12.05 -12.30
C THR A 391 -6.74 12.07 -13.75
N ARG A 392 -7.89 11.45 -14.06
CA ARG A 392 -8.55 11.61 -15.38
C ARG A 392 -9.00 13.04 -15.64
N THR A 393 -9.48 13.72 -14.61
CA THR A 393 -9.90 15.12 -14.71
C THR A 393 -8.71 16.03 -15.03
N TYR A 394 -7.57 15.87 -14.35
CA TYR A 394 -6.32 16.56 -14.71
C TYR A 394 -5.90 16.30 -16.15
N ALA A 395 -5.86 15.04 -16.59
CA ALA A 395 -5.48 14.68 -17.95
C ALA A 395 -6.43 15.30 -18.99
N ARG A 396 -7.75 15.29 -18.72
CA ARG A 396 -8.75 15.87 -19.63
C ARG A 396 -8.68 17.39 -19.67
N MET A 397 -8.50 18.06 -18.52
CA MET A 397 -8.29 19.50 -18.46
C MET A 397 -7.06 19.91 -19.26
N ALA A 398 -5.93 19.20 -19.08
CA ALA A 398 -4.71 19.47 -19.83
C ALA A 398 -4.94 19.36 -21.34
N GLN A 399 -5.66 18.32 -21.80
CA GLN A 399 -6.00 18.16 -23.21
C GLN A 399 -6.88 19.31 -23.73
N VAL A 400 -7.95 19.66 -23.02
CA VAL A 400 -8.87 20.74 -23.45
C VAL A 400 -8.16 22.09 -23.53
N VAL A 401 -7.27 22.39 -22.57
CA VAL A 401 -6.51 23.65 -22.58
C VAL A 401 -5.42 23.66 -23.65
N HIS A 402 -4.83 22.50 -23.96
CA HIS A 402 -3.85 22.36 -25.04
C HIS A 402 -4.49 22.57 -26.42
N ASP A 403 -5.67 21.97 -26.64
CA ASP A 403 -6.40 22.03 -27.90
C ASP A 403 -7.23 23.32 -28.07
N TRP A 404 -7.10 24.29 -27.16
CA TRP A 404 -7.93 25.49 -27.11
C TRP A 404 -7.91 26.29 -28.42
N ILE A 405 -9.07 26.54 -29.03
CA ILE A 405 -9.19 27.17 -30.34
C ILE A 405 -9.68 28.62 -30.21
N GLY A 406 -8.77 29.58 -30.01
CA GLY A 406 -9.14 30.99 -30.02
C GLY A 406 -8.13 31.90 -29.34
N PRO A 407 -8.48 33.19 -29.13
CA PRO A 407 -7.68 34.08 -28.31
C PRO A 407 -7.48 33.50 -26.91
N ARG A 408 -6.24 33.49 -26.45
CA ARG A 408 -5.84 32.98 -25.14
C ARG A 408 -5.57 34.15 -24.20
N THR A 409 -6.09 34.08 -22.98
CA THR A 409 -5.79 35.05 -21.93
C THR A 409 -4.51 34.65 -21.21
N ALA A 410 -3.88 35.59 -20.50
CA ALA A 410 -2.73 35.29 -19.64
C ALA A 410 -3.04 34.21 -18.58
N THR A 411 -4.27 34.20 -18.06
CA THR A 411 -4.76 33.18 -17.13
C THR A 411 -4.81 31.80 -17.79
N LEU A 412 -5.30 31.70 -19.02
CA LEU A 412 -5.33 30.43 -19.75
C LEU A 412 -3.92 29.90 -20.04
N ASP A 413 -2.97 30.77 -20.40
CA ASP A 413 -1.56 30.38 -20.60
C ASP A 413 -0.89 29.91 -19.31
N GLN A 414 -1.21 30.53 -18.18
CA GLN A 414 -0.76 30.07 -16.87
C GLN A 414 -1.32 28.69 -16.52
N ILE A 415 -2.62 28.46 -16.76
CA ILE A 415 -3.28 27.17 -16.53
C ILE A 415 -2.68 26.10 -17.42
N ASP A 416 -2.44 26.39 -18.70
CA ASP A 416 -1.84 25.46 -19.65
C ASP A 416 -0.45 25.01 -19.20
N THR A 417 0.41 25.97 -18.85
CA THR A 417 1.77 25.68 -18.35
C THR A 417 1.71 24.81 -17.10
N TYR A 418 0.82 25.15 -16.16
CA TYR A 418 0.64 24.38 -14.93
C TYR A 418 0.11 22.97 -15.19
N LEU A 419 -0.91 22.81 -16.04
CA LEU A 419 -1.50 21.51 -16.34
C LEU A 419 -0.56 20.61 -17.14
N ARG A 420 0.32 21.18 -17.97
CA ARG A 420 1.40 20.43 -18.65
C ARG A 420 2.39 19.84 -17.66
N ASP A 421 2.87 20.64 -16.69
CA ASP A 421 3.70 20.16 -15.57
C ASP A 421 2.99 19.03 -14.80
N LYS A 422 1.72 19.22 -14.45
CA LYS A 422 0.95 18.17 -13.74
C LYS A 422 0.70 16.93 -14.59
N ALA A 423 0.53 17.06 -15.89
CA ALA A 423 0.41 15.92 -16.79
C ALA A 423 1.73 15.14 -16.88
N GLU A 424 2.89 15.80 -16.79
CA GLU A 424 4.20 15.13 -16.70
C GLU A 424 4.38 14.38 -15.38
N ILE A 425 4.07 15.02 -14.25
CA ILE A 425 4.07 14.37 -12.93
C ILE A 425 3.12 13.16 -12.93
N LEU A 426 1.90 13.31 -13.46
CA LEU A 426 0.93 12.22 -13.57
C LEU A 426 1.52 11.02 -14.32
N ARG A 427 2.20 11.26 -15.45
CA ARG A 427 2.79 10.21 -16.29
C ARG A 427 4.01 9.55 -15.67
N ASN A 428 4.85 10.30 -14.96
CA ASN A 428 6.18 9.84 -14.58
C ASN A 428 6.29 9.45 -13.09
N GLU A 429 5.45 10.02 -12.22
CA GLU A 429 5.66 9.95 -10.77
C GLU A 429 4.49 9.31 -10.01
N THR A 430 3.36 9.05 -10.69
CA THR A 430 2.16 8.48 -10.04
C THR A 430 1.85 7.07 -10.51
N PHE A 431 1.18 6.30 -9.65
CA PHE A 431 0.60 4.99 -10.00
C PHE A 431 -0.73 5.10 -10.76
N HIS A 432 -0.97 6.22 -11.45
CA HIS A 432 -2.15 6.52 -12.24
C HIS A 432 -1.81 7.00 -13.65
N ALA A 433 -0.57 6.76 -14.13
CA ALA A 433 -0.08 7.28 -15.41
C ALA A 433 -0.95 6.89 -16.61
N THR A 434 -1.34 5.62 -16.71
CA THR A 434 -2.11 5.08 -17.83
C THR A 434 -3.58 4.84 -17.48
N GLU A 435 -4.43 4.77 -18.51
CA GLU A 435 -5.83 4.43 -18.32
C GLU A 435 -6.03 2.99 -17.83
N GLU A 436 -5.19 2.07 -18.29
CA GLU A 436 -5.17 0.69 -17.82
C GLU A 436 -4.94 0.61 -16.31
N TRP A 437 -3.96 1.35 -15.78
CA TRP A 437 -3.69 1.39 -14.34
C TRP A 437 -4.87 1.97 -13.56
N ARG A 438 -5.48 3.06 -14.04
CA ARG A 438 -6.66 3.65 -13.40
C ARG A 438 -7.85 2.70 -13.40
N ALA A 439 -8.12 2.03 -14.53
CA ALA A 439 -9.20 1.05 -14.65
C ALA A 439 -8.95 -0.19 -13.78
N ASN A 440 -7.71 -0.66 -13.66
CA ASN A 440 -7.39 -1.76 -12.74
C ASN A 440 -7.67 -1.36 -11.28
N ARG A 441 -7.23 -0.17 -10.85
CA ARG A 441 -7.51 0.33 -9.49
C ARG A 441 -9.01 0.41 -9.21
N GLU A 442 -9.80 0.93 -10.14
CA GLU A 442 -11.26 0.98 -10.02
C GLU A 442 -11.88 -0.41 -9.90
N ARG A 443 -11.37 -1.40 -10.65
CA ARG A 443 -11.81 -2.79 -10.54
C ARG A 443 -11.52 -3.37 -9.15
N VAL A 444 -10.33 -3.12 -8.60
CA VAL A 444 -9.98 -3.57 -7.24
C VAL A 444 -10.86 -2.90 -6.20
N TYR A 445 -11.09 -1.58 -6.28
CA TYR A 445 -11.98 -0.89 -5.36
C TYR A 445 -13.44 -1.38 -5.47
N ALA A 446 -13.91 -1.66 -6.68
CA ALA A 446 -15.24 -2.21 -6.91
C ALA A 446 -15.39 -3.62 -6.32
N ASP A 447 -14.38 -4.47 -6.46
CA ASP A 447 -14.34 -5.79 -5.84
C ASP A 447 -14.40 -5.65 -4.31
N ILE A 448 -13.45 -4.92 -3.70
CA ILE A 448 -13.41 -4.68 -2.25
C ILE A 448 -14.78 -4.23 -1.72
N TYR A 449 -15.39 -3.24 -2.38
CA TYR A 449 -16.69 -2.71 -1.98
C TYR A 449 -17.79 -3.78 -1.98
N ALA A 450 -17.92 -4.52 -3.09
CA ALA A 450 -18.94 -5.56 -3.25
C ALA A 450 -18.73 -6.73 -2.29
N GLN A 451 -17.49 -7.17 -2.17
CA GLN A 451 -17.03 -8.25 -1.32
C GLN A 451 -17.23 -7.97 0.17
N CYS A 452 -16.95 -6.75 0.62
CA CYS A 452 -17.26 -6.35 1.98
C CYS A 452 -18.78 -6.24 2.23
N ALA A 453 -19.56 -5.82 1.23
CA ALA A 453 -21.01 -5.71 1.38
C ALA A 453 -21.67 -7.09 1.52
N ALA A 454 -21.25 -8.03 0.68
CA ALA A 454 -21.64 -9.44 0.81
C ALA A 454 -21.23 -10.00 2.17
N GLY A 455 -20.01 -9.67 2.63
CA GLY A 455 -19.54 -9.99 3.95
C GLY A 455 -20.43 -9.45 5.06
N LEU A 456 -20.95 -8.23 4.94
CA LEU A 456 -21.86 -7.61 5.92
C LEU A 456 -23.30 -8.16 5.86
N GLY A 457 -23.58 -9.14 4.99
CA GLY A 457 -24.93 -9.67 4.77
C GLY A 457 -25.83 -8.77 3.92
N ASP A 458 -25.27 -7.75 3.26
CA ASP A 458 -25.98 -6.79 2.42
C ASP A 458 -25.33 -6.75 1.02
N PRO A 459 -25.46 -7.81 0.21
CA PRO A 459 -24.82 -7.87 -1.10
C PRO A 459 -25.30 -6.71 -1.98
N VAL A 460 -24.33 -6.02 -2.57
CA VAL A 460 -24.61 -4.81 -3.37
C VAL A 460 -25.48 -5.12 -4.57
N ARG A 461 -26.52 -4.31 -4.76
CA ARG A 461 -27.36 -4.34 -5.98
C ARG A 461 -26.77 -3.53 -7.13
N GLN A 462 -25.92 -2.58 -6.79
CA GLN A 462 -25.22 -1.69 -7.72
C GLN A 462 -23.73 -1.72 -7.38
N SER A 463 -22.90 -1.89 -8.39
CA SER A 463 -21.45 -1.82 -8.27
C SER A 463 -20.99 -0.43 -7.81
N LEU A 464 -19.78 -0.35 -7.24
CA LEU A 464 -19.22 0.94 -6.83
C LEU A 464 -19.21 1.96 -7.99
N PRO A 465 -18.72 1.63 -9.22
CA PRO A 465 -18.75 2.57 -10.34
C PRO A 465 -20.15 3.10 -10.70
N GLU A 466 -21.19 2.27 -10.57
CA GLU A 466 -22.57 2.69 -10.81
C GLU A 466 -23.04 3.69 -9.75
N ARG A 467 -22.75 3.41 -8.46
CA ARG A 467 -23.12 4.28 -7.34
C ARG A 467 -22.39 5.63 -7.38
N VAL A 468 -21.13 5.67 -7.82
CA VAL A 468 -20.33 6.90 -7.91
C VAL A 468 -20.25 7.49 -9.32
N SER A 469 -21.15 7.09 -10.22
CA SER A 469 -21.16 7.54 -11.62
C SER A 469 -21.42 9.04 -11.79
N GLY A 470 -22.06 9.69 -10.80
CA GLY A 470 -22.18 11.15 -10.72
C GLY A 470 -22.98 11.78 -11.87
N ARG A 471 -24.25 11.38 -12.05
CA ARG A 471 -25.12 11.92 -13.10
C ARG A 471 -25.45 13.40 -12.84
N LEU A 472 -25.19 14.25 -13.82
CA LEU A 472 -25.65 15.63 -13.80
C LEU A 472 -27.18 15.68 -13.87
N GLY A 473 -27.76 16.64 -13.15
CA GLY A 473 -29.19 16.72 -12.89
C GLY A 473 -29.57 18.17 -12.59
N GLU A 474 -30.84 18.41 -12.27
CA GLU A 474 -31.36 19.77 -12.09
C GLU A 474 -30.61 20.57 -11.02
N GLN A 475 -30.27 19.93 -9.90
CA GLN A 475 -29.47 20.52 -8.81
C GLN A 475 -28.08 21.00 -9.24
N HIS A 476 -27.55 20.52 -10.37
CA HIS A 476 -26.23 20.88 -10.88
C HIS A 476 -26.28 22.04 -11.91
N ARG A 477 -27.47 22.50 -12.33
CA ARG A 477 -27.62 23.55 -13.35
C ARG A 477 -27.01 24.87 -12.90
N ALA A 478 -27.42 25.36 -11.73
CA ALA A 478 -26.92 26.65 -11.21
C ALA A 478 -25.39 26.65 -10.97
N PRO A 479 -24.78 25.62 -10.35
CA PRO A 479 -23.33 25.53 -10.28
C PRO A 479 -22.65 25.48 -11.66
N SER A 480 -23.20 24.72 -12.62
CA SER A 480 -22.63 24.66 -13.98
C SER A 480 -22.62 26.03 -14.66
N GLU A 481 -23.70 26.80 -14.53
CA GLU A 481 -23.78 28.17 -15.04
C GLU A 481 -22.82 29.12 -14.34
N ALA A 482 -22.65 29.00 -13.02
CA ALA A 482 -21.69 29.79 -12.25
C ALA A 482 -20.25 29.52 -12.71
N LEU A 483 -19.88 28.25 -12.86
CA LEU A 483 -18.57 27.84 -13.37
C LEU A 483 -18.33 28.33 -14.80
N ARG A 484 -19.35 28.18 -15.67
CA ARG A 484 -19.28 28.66 -17.06
C ARG A 484 -18.99 30.15 -17.13
N LYS A 485 -19.74 30.98 -16.37
CA LYS A 485 -19.54 32.44 -16.33
C LYS A 485 -18.12 32.81 -15.90
N VAL A 486 -17.58 32.12 -14.91
CA VAL A 486 -16.21 32.33 -14.43
C VAL A 486 -15.19 31.98 -15.51
N LEU A 487 -15.29 30.79 -16.11
CA LEU A 487 -14.34 30.34 -17.13
C LEU A 487 -14.40 31.22 -18.38
N GLN A 488 -15.59 31.64 -18.82
CA GLN A 488 -15.73 32.61 -19.91
C GLN A 488 -14.99 33.92 -19.60
N ARG A 489 -15.18 34.48 -18.40
CA ARG A 489 -14.53 35.74 -18.01
C ARG A 489 -13.00 35.62 -17.94
N ARG A 490 -12.49 34.48 -17.49
CA ARG A 490 -11.05 34.30 -17.21
C ARG A 490 -10.27 33.73 -18.38
N CYS A 491 -10.88 32.90 -19.21
CA CYS A 491 -10.20 32.12 -20.25
C CYS A 491 -10.54 32.59 -21.68
N SER A 492 -11.70 33.23 -21.91
CA SER A 492 -12.05 33.77 -23.22
C SER A 492 -11.66 35.24 -23.33
N GLY A 493 -11.11 35.64 -24.49
CA GLY A 493 -10.85 37.06 -24.81
C GLY A 493 -12.14 37.87 -25.03
N GLU A 494 -12.01 39.20 -25.13
CA GLU A 494 -13.14 40.16 -25.26
C GLU A 494 -14.06 39.87 -26.47
N ASP A 495 -13.54 39.22 -27.52
CA ASP A 495 -14.29 38.88 -28.74
C ASP A 495 -15.10 37.56 -28.66
N GLY A 496 -15.25 36.96 -27.47
CA GLY A 496 -16.12 35.79 -27.27
C GLY A 496 -15.58 34.47 -27.83
N GLY A 497 -14.25 34.29 -27.82
CA GLY A 497 -13.58 33.09 -28.34
C GLY A 497 -13.90 31.79 -27.59
N ASP A 498 -14.22 30.76 -28.39
CA ASP A 498 -14.39 29.33 -28.10
C ASP A 498 -15.32 28.92 -26.95
N ALA A 499 -16.62 29.20 -27.13
CA ALA A 499 -17.66 28.63 -26.27
C ALA A 499 -17.54 27.08 -26.15
N GLY A 500 -17.04 26.40 -27.18
CA GLY A 500 -16.87 24.94 -27.17
C GLY A 500 -15.85 24.45 -26.15
N SER A 501 -14.65 25.03 -26.11
CA SER A 501 -13.62 24.65 -25.14
C SER A 501 -14.00 25.01 -23.70
N VAL A 502 -14.67 26.14 -23.48
CA VAL A 502 -15.24 26.47 -22.16
C VAL A 502 -16.26 25.40 -21.76
N ASP A 503 -17.16 25.03 -22.66
CA ASP A 503 -18.19 24.03 -22.39
C ASP A 503 -17.57 22.67 -22.04
N LEU A 504 -16.52 22.26 -22.76
CA LEU A 504 -15.76 21.05 -22.47
C LEU A 504 -15.07 21.08 -21.09
N LEU A 505 -14.50 22.22 -20.68
CA LEU A 505 -13.93 22.37 -19.32
C LEU A 505 -15.00 22.31 -18.24
N VAL A 506 -16.13 23.01 -18.43
CA VAL A 506 -17.27 22.97 -17.50
C VAL A 506 -17.76 21.54 -17.35
N ASP A 507 -17.99 20.83 -18.45
CA ASP A 507 -18.47 19.45 -18.43
C ASP A 507 -17.48 18.52 -17.73
N THR A 508 -16.19 18.69 -17.99
CA THR A 508 -15.11 17.91 -17.36
C THR A 508 -15.10 18.10 -15.84
N LEU A 509 -15.13 19.36 -15.38
CA LEU A 509 -15.11 19.69 -13.96
C LEU A 509 -16.40 19.30 -13.24
N MET A 510 -17.56 19.59 -13.84
CA MET A 510 -18.86 19.27 -13.26
C MET A 510 -19.08 17.76 -13.13
N HIS A 511 -18.61 16.95 -14.08
CA HIS A 511 -18.62 15.49 -13.91
C HIS A 511 -17.74 15.06 -12.73
N CYS A 512 -16.54 15.62 -12.58
CA CYS A 512 -15.71 15.34 -11.41
C CYS A 512 -16.44 15.70 -10.12
N PHE A 513 -17.03 16.90 -10.04
CA PHE A 513 -17.71 17.36 -8.83
C PHE A 513 -18.94 16.52 -8.48
N ALA A 514 -19.75 16.14 -9.47
CA ALA A 514 -20.91 15.28 -9.25
C ALA A 514 -20.51 13.88 -8.78
N ARG A 515 -19.44 13.30 -9.35
CA ARG A 515 -18.89 12.01 -8.87
C ARG A 515 -18.32 12.13 -7.45
N THR A 516 -17.62 13.22 -7.15
CA THR A 516 -17.15 13.52 -5.80
C THR A 516 -18.32 13.58 -4.82
N GLN A 517 -19.38 14.32 -5.14
CA GLN A 517 -20.56 14.41 -4.28
C GLN A 517 -21.19 13.03 -4.01
N GLN A 518 -21.40 12.19 -5.04
CA GLN A 518 -21.94 10.84 -4.84
C GLN A 518 -21.03 9.95 -4.00
N THR A 519 -19.71 10.11 -4.16
CA THR A 519 -18.73 9.41 -3.33
C THR A 519 -18.83 9.84 -1.86
N LEU A 520 -18.98 11.15 -1.59
CA LEU A 520 -19.18 11.66 -0.24
C LEU A 520 -20.51 11.16 0.36
N CYS A 521 -21.59 11.09 -0.42
CA CYS A 521 -22.85 10.49 0.04
C CYS A 521 -22.63 9.06 0.54
N LEU A 522 -22.02 8.20 -0.28
CA LEU A 522 -21.78 6.80 0.05
C LEU A 522 -20.80 6.62 1.22
N ALA A 523 -19.74 7.43 1.26
CA ALA A 523 -18.77 7.42 2.35
C ALA A 523 -19.43 7.85 3.67
N SER A 524 -20.27 8.90 3.65
CA SER A 524 -20.99 9.35 4.84
C SER A 524 -21.99 8.31 5.36
N GLU A 525 -22.70 7.62 4.47
CA GLU A 525 -23.59 6.51 4.84
C GLU A 525 -22.83 5.39 5.56
N THR A 526 -21.71 4.97 4.97
CA THR A 526 -20.90 3.86 5.49
C THR A 526 -20.21 4.24 6.80
N GLN A 527 -19.66 5.46 6.91
CA GLN A 527 -19.12 5.99 8.16
C GLN A 527 -20.20 6.10 9.25
N GLY A 528 -21.42 6.48 8.92
CA GLY A 528 -22.52 6.52 9.89
C GLY A 528 -22.80 5.15 10.53
N ARG A 529 -22.64 4.07 9.75
CA ARG A 529 -22.72 2.68 10.25
C ARG A 529 -21.53 2.34 11.16
N ILE A 530 -20.32 2.80 10.84
CA ILE A 530 -19.15 2.65 11.72
C ILE A 530 -19.40 3.36 13.05
N ASN A 531 -19.85 4.62 13.03
CA ASN A 531 -20.12 5.38 14.25
C ASN A 531 -21.18 4.69 15.11
N THR A 532 -22.23 4.16 14.49
CA THR A 532 -23.28 3.38 15.18
C THR A 532 -22.70 2.12 15.83
N LEU A 533 -21.91 1.34 15.08
CA LEU A 533 -21.28 0.11 15.57
C LEU A 533 -20.32 0.37 16.74
N LEU A 534 -19.61 1.49 16.71
CA LEU A 534 -18.65 1.87 17.75
C LEU A 534 -19.29 2.63 18.92
N GLY A 535 -20.57 2.98 18.82
CA GLY A 535 -21.28 3.81 19.79
C GLY A 535 -20.81 5.27 19.80
N ARG A 536 -20.12 5.74 18.76
CA ARG A 536 -19.63 7.13 18.65
C ARG A 536 -20.76 8.09 18.30
N GLU A 537 -20.64 9.32 18.79
CA GLU A 537 -21.53 10.41 18.40
C GLU A 537 -21.42 10.68 16.90
N GLN A 538 -22.55 11.02 16.28
CA GLN A 538 -22.56 11.45 14.88
C GLN A 538 -21.97 12.86 14.79
N PRO A 539 -21.10 13.11 13.81
CA PRO A 539 -20.46 14.40 13.64
C PRO A 539 -21.48 15.49 13.31
N SER A 540 -21.24 16.68 13.83
CA SER A 540 -22.08 17.86 13.68
C SER A 540 -21.81 18.62 12.38
N ARG A 541 -20.54 18.61 11.92
CA ARG A 541 -20.13 19.23 10.65
C ARG A 541 -20.23 18.20 9.52
N PRO A 542 -20.77 18.58 8.35
CA PRO A 542 -20.72 17.73 7.18
C PRO A 542 -19.27 17.50 6.73
N PHE A 543 -18.96 16.27 6.34
CA PHE A 543 -17.72 15.93 5.65
C PHE A 543 -17.74 16.51 4.24
N SER A 544 -16.67 17.17 3.85
CA SER A 544 -16.55 17.89 2.58
C SER A 544 -15.45 17.29 1.69
N ALA A 545 -15.47 17.61 0.40
CA ALA A 545 -14.42 17.19 -0.52
C ALA A 545 -13.02 17.65 -0.10
N THR A 546 -12.90 18.83 0.51
CA THR A 546 -11.62 19.31 1.05
C THR A 546 -11.13 18.48 2.25
N ASP A 547 -12.01 17.82 3.00
CA ASP A 547 -11.59 16.96 4.12
C ASP A 547 -10.94 15.66 3.63
N VAL A 548 -11.21 15.22 2.40
CA VAL A 548 -10.58 14.03 1.79
C VAL A 548 -9.06 14.18 1.74
N ASP A 549 -8.57 15.40 1.50
CA ASP A 549 -7.15 15.69 1.38
C ASP A 549 -6.38 15.56 2.70
N ILE A 550 -7.07 15.53 3.84
CA ILE A 550 -6.44 15.27 5.16
C ILE A 550 -5.62 13.98 5.13
N HIS A 551 -6.09 12.93 4.45
CA HIS A 551 -5.32 11.70 4.29
C HIS A 551 -3.96 11.92 3.63
N VAL A 552 -3.92 12.73 2.57
CA VAL A 552 -2.71 13.02 1.79
C VAL A 552 -1.76 13.86 2.63
N LEU A 553 -2.27 14.88 3.31
CA LEU A 553 -1.48 15.74 4.21
C LEU A 553 -0.87 14.94 5.37
N LEU A 554 -1.62 13.99 5.95
CA LEU A 554 -1.12 13.10 7.01
C LEU A 554 0.01 12.17 6.55
N GLN A 555 0.14 11.89 5.25
CA GLN A 555 1.25 11.10 4.72
C GLN A 555 2.57 11.90 4.62
N GLY A 556 2.50 13.24 4.53
CA GLY A 556 3.64 14.15 4.73
C GLY A 556 4.73 14.20 3.64
N ASP A 557 4.61 13.45 2.54
CA ASP A 557 5.57 13.46 1.43
C ASP A 557 4.87 13.88 0.12
N GLU A 558 5.07 15.13 -0.28
CA GLU A 558 4.46 15.76 -1.46
C GLU A 558 5.09 15.31 -2.78
N ALA A 559 6.32 14.77 -2.73
CA ALA A 559 7.22 14.67 -3.87
C ALA A 559 6.82 13.67 -4.99
N ARG A 560 5.60 13.11 -4.97
CA ARG A 560 5.11 12.15 -5.98
C ARG A 560 3.60 12.24 -6.25
N ARG A 561 2.99 13.42 -6.06
CA ARG A 561 1.51 13.51 -6.04
C ARG A 561 0.99 14.71 -6.80
N LEU A 562 -0.19 14.49 -7.39
CA LEU A 562 -1.01 15.59 -7.86
C LEU A 562 -1.64 16.28 -6.65
N PRO A 563 -1.62 17.62 -6.60
CA PRO A 563 -2.34 18.36 -5.58
C PRO A 563 -3.84 18.12 -5.70
N HIS A 564 -4.57 18.43 -4.62
CA HIS A 564 -6.02 18.30 -4.60
C HIS A 564 -6.65 19.30 -5.57
N LEU A 565 -7.49 18.81 -6.50
CA LEU A 565 -8.00 19.62 -7.61
C LEU A 565 -8.74 20.88 -7.16
N LEU A 566 -9.51 20.82 -6.06
CA LEU A 566 -10.29 21.98 -5.61
C LEU A 566 -9.40 23.13 -5.13
N ASP A 567 -8.29 22.80 -4.46
CA ASP A 567 -7.32 23.76 -3.94
C ASP A 567 -6.60 24.45 -5.12
N GLU A 568 -6.36 23.70 -6.20
CA GLU A 568 -5.79 24.25 -7.44
C GLU A 568 -6.75 25.14 -8.23
N LEU A 569 -8.05 24.82 -8.24
CA LEU A 569 -9.05 25.71 -8.85
C LEU A 569 -9.17 27.02 -8.09
N GLU A 570 -9.08 26.99 -6.76
CA GLU A 570 -9.05 28.22 -5.96
C GLU A 570 -7.77 29.00 -6.24
N ARG A 571 -6.60 28.34 -6.32
CA ARG A 571 -5.31 29.00 -6.55
C ARG A 571 -5.16 29.59 -7.96
N LEU A 572 -5.52 28.84 -8.99
CA LEU A 572 -5.30 29.21 -10.40
C LEU A 572 -6.41 30.10 -10.94
N LEU A 573 -7.64 29.78 -10.54
CA LEU A 573 -8.82 30.44 -11.06
C LEU A 573 -9.49 31.32 -10.02
N GLY A 574 -9.13 31.32 -8.74
CA GLY A 574 -9.91 32.05 -7.72
C GLY A 574 -11.32 31.48 -7.57
N VAL A 575 -11.53 30.19 -7.88
CA VAL A 575 -12.83 29.52 -7.79
C VAL A 575 -12.86 28.64 -6.56
N ARG A 576 -13.70 29.00 -5.59
CA ARG A 576 -13.92 28.13 -4.44
C ARG A 576 -15.10 27.21 -4.71
N VAL A 577 -14.83 25.90 -4.66
CA VAL A 577 -15.85 24.86 -4.84
C VAL A 577 -16.09 24.19 -3.49
N THR A 578 -17.33 24.17 -3.04
CA THR A 578 -17.72 23.46 -1.81
C THR A 578 -18.61 22.29 -2.18
N ILE A 579 -18.17 21.08 -1.85
CA ILE A 579 -18.91 19.84 -2.11
C ILE A 579 -19.07 19.10 -0.78
N THR A 580 -20.32 18.86 -0.38
CA THR A 580 -20.70 17.92 0.67
C THR A 580 -21.70 16.93 0.09
N ARG A 581 -22.16 15.96 0.90
CA ARG A 581 -23.23 15.05 0.48
C ARG A 581 -24.52 15.79 0.09
N GLU A 582 -24.85 16.93 0.71
CA GLU A 582 -26.11 17.65 0.45
C GLU A 582 -26.00 18.72 -0.63
N ARG A 583 -24.80 19.29 -0.84
CA ARG A 583 -24.65 20.50 -1.66
C ARG A 583 -23.39 20.53 -2.50
N LEU A 584 -23.50 21.21 -3.62
CA LEU A 584 -22.41 21.57 -4.51
C LEU A 584 -22.57 23.06 -4.84
N GLU A 585 -21.62 23.87 -4.39
CA GLU A 585 -21.63 25.33 -4.54
C GLU A 585 -20.33 25.79 -5.21
N ILE A 586 -20.44 26.80 -6.08
CA ILE A 586 -19.30 27.40 -6.78
C ILE A 586 -19.33 28.90 -6.51
N HIS A 587 -18.28 29.40 -5.87
CA HIS A 587 -18.12 30.78 -5.46
C HIS A 587 -16.95 31.42 -6.22
N ASP A 588 -17.19 32.60 -6.77
CA ASP A 588 -16.17 33.41 -7.41
C ASP A 588 -15.42 34.20 -6.31
N GLY A 589 -14.21 33.77 -5.96
CA GLY A 589 -13.44 34.24 -4.80
C GLY A 589 -12.76 35.60 -4.99
N ILE A 590 -12.81 36.16 -6.19
CA ILE A 590 -12.40 37.55 -6.43
C ILE A 590 -13.61 38.45 -6.19
N GLN A 591 -13.82 38.85 -4.93
CA GLN A 591 -14.52 40.12 -4.68
C GLN A 591 -13.62 41.25 -5.21
N ALA A 592 -14.20 42.07 -6.10
CA ALA A 592 -13.56 43.23 -6.71
C ALA A 592 -13.01 44.23 -5.68
#